data_AF-A0A957X477-F1
#
_entry.id   AF-A0A957X477-F1
#
_cell.length_a   1.000
_cell.length_b   1.000
_cell.length_c   1.000
_cell.angle_alpha   90.00
_cell.angle_beta   90.00
_cell.angle_gamma   90.00
#
_symmetry.space_group_name_H-M   'P 1'
#
loop_
_entity.id
_entity.type
_entity.pdbx_description
1 polymer ?
#
loop_
_entity_poly.entity_id
_entity_poly.type
_entity_poly.pdbx_seq_one_letter_code
_entity_poly.pdbx_strand_id
1 'polypeptide(L)'
;MSKQFRILVTMMMVLSLVLAACGGGAEEEVAEPAAAPLAQEEVAPTEAPAEEAAVEEAPAEEAAVEEAPAEAAATSDVVAMVSDYLAGIPDGFMNVGKLDAFKEILATGEAVVVDVRTPGEYEAGHIEGAINVPLATIAQNLDKFPTDKPVIVYCASGHRAGMATSALRILGYSNVRAHSPGWKGWTAAEEPVSTEAVDGERYSVPEIDPALVTAVDEFLSNIPEGYYTIGTVENLEEAMASGAVVIDVREPAETEEGMITGAINIPIRTIGENLDQIPMDQPVVVYCASGFRAALATGALHAMGYENVRAFPPSYAGWESAQGEDGDVPEEVAAAIEAPADVVGMVDGFLSNIP
;
A
#
# COMPACT_ATOMS: atom_id res chain seq x y z
N MET A 1 11.67 -13.45 -52.78
CA MET A 1 11.80 -13.74 -51.34
C MET A 1 10.50 -13.40 -50.66
N SER A 2 10.01 -14.24 -49.73
CA SER A 2 8.82 -13.94 -48.91
C SER A 2 9.15 -12.90 -47.83
N LYS A 3 8.13 -12.26 -47.23
CA LYS A 3 8.30 -11.38 -46.05
C LYS A 3 9.02 -12.12 -44.90
N GLN A 4 8.63 -13.37 -44.62
CA GLN A 4 9.23 -14.20 -43.57
C GLN A 4 10.72 -14.46 -43.80
N PHE A 5 11.18 -14.70 -45.04
CA PHE A 5 12.60 -14.88 -45.32
C PHE A 5 13.43 -13.62 -45.04
N ARG A 6 12.86 -12.42 -45.26
CA ARG A 6 13.53 -11.16 -44.90
C ARG A 6 13.62 -10.97 -43.38
N ILE A 7 12.52 -11.21 -42.67
CA ILE A 7 12.46 -11.10 -41.20
C ILE A 7 13.48 -12.03 -40.53
N LEU A 8 13.57 -13.29 -40.99
CA LEU A 8 14.53 -14.27 -40.46
C LEU A 8 15.99 -13.83 -40.64
N VAL A 9 16.35 -13.31 -41.83
CA VAL A 9 17.70 -12.79 -42.11
C VAL A 9 18.02 -11.55 -41.27
N THR A 10 17.05 -10.65 -41.07
CA THR A 10 17.24 -9.47 -40.20
C THR A 10 17.45 -9.88 -38.74
N MET A 11 16.68 -10.82 -38.19
CA MET A 11 16.93 -11.34 -36.83
C MET A 11 18.33 -11.96 -36.68
N MET A 12 18.78 -12.76 -37.65
CA MET A 12 20.12 -13.38 -37.59
C MET A 12 21.26 -12.36 -37.62
N MET A 13 21.08 -11.19 -38.26
CA MET A 13 22.10 -10.14 -38.26
C MET A 13 22.12 -9.36 -36.93
N VAL A 14 20.97 -9.01 -36.36
CA VAL A 14 20.90 -8.28 -35.08
C VAL A 14 21.46 -9.12 -33.92
N LEU A 15 21.17 -10.43 -33.88
CA LEU A 15 21.66 -11.34 -32.83
C LEU A 15 23.19 -11.57 -32.89
N SER A 16 23.87 -11.14 -33.95
CA SER A 16 25.33 -11.28 -34.11
C SER A 16 26.17 -10.12 -33.58
N LEU A 17 25.55 -9.07 -33.02
CA LEU A 17 26.22 -7.80 -32.64
C LEU A 17 26.44 -7.56 -31.13
N VAL A 18 26.08 -8.51 -30.25
CA VAL A 18 26.10 -8.31 -28.78
C VAL A 18 27.18 -9.15 -28.06
N LEU A 19 28.03 -9.89 -28.79
CA LEU A 19 29.06 -10.79 -28.22
C LEU A 19 30.50 -10.40 -28.60
N ALA A 20 30.89 -9.14 -28.37
CA ALA A 20 32.23 -8.63 -28.68
C ALA A 20 32.71 -7.45 -27.81
N ALA A 21 32.62 -7.55 -26.47
CA ALA A 21 33.20 -6.55 -25.56
C ALA A 21 33.66 -7.15 -24.21
N CYS A 22 34.92 -7.59 -24.13
CA CYS A 22 35.56 -8.05 -22.88
C CYS A 22 37.08 -7.77 -22.91
N GLY A 23 37.65 -7.30 -21.78
CA GLY A 23 39.06 -7.55 -21.42
C GLY A 23 39.94 -6.35 -21.05
N GLY A 24 40.40 -6.31 -19.79
CA GLY A 24 41.54 -5.51 -19.29
C GLY A 24 41.16 -4.22 -18.53
N GLY A 25 41.60 -3.95 -17.28
CA GLY A 25 42.22 -4.83 -16.26
C GLY A 25 43.66 -4.45 -15.84
N ALA A 26 43.83 -3.98 -14.59
CA ALA A 26 45.02 -3.98 -13.70
C ALA A 26 44.85 -2.93 -12.56
N GLU A 27 45.54 -3.13 -11.43
CA GLU A 27 45.71 -2.19 -10.29
C GLU A 27 46.69 -1.02 -10.64
N GLU A 28 47.03 0.00 -9.83
CA GLU A 28 46.96 0.36 -8.38
C GLU A 28 46.58 1.89 -8.27
N GLU A 29 46.58 2.68 -7.19
CA GLU A 29 47.13 2.61 -5.81
C GLU A 29 46.18 3.30 -4.77
N VAL A 30 46.63 4.30 -3.98
CA VAL A 30 45.95 4.92 -2.81
C VAL A 30 46.11 6.46 -2.81
N ALA A 31 45.09 7.25 -2.38
CA ALA A 31 45.24 8.42 -1.47
C ALA A 31 43.94 9.24 -1.22
N GLU A 32 43.58 9.39 0.07
CA GLU A 32 42.75 10.46 0.68
C GLU A 32 43.75 11.53 1.23
N PRO A 33 43.52 12.89 1.25
CA PRO A 33 42.55 13.46 2.21
C PRO A 33 41.96 14.89 2.06
N ALA A 34 41.03 15.15 3.01
CA ALA A 34 40.72 16.41 3.67
C ALA A 34 39.66 17.35 3.03
N ALA A 35 39.05 18.17 3.89
CA ALA A 35 37.81 18.89 3.61
C ALA A 35 37.82 20.36 4.09
N ALA A 36 37.06 21.20 3.35
CA ALA A 36 36.52 22.51 3.76
C ALA A 36 37.56 23.64 4.06
N PRO A 37 37.14 24.92 4.27
CA PRO A 37 35.80 25.50 4.07
C PRO A 37 35.74 26.77 3.18
N LEU A 38 34.50 27.14 2.82
CA LEU A 38 33.93 28.50 2.65
C LEU A 38 34.84 29.71 2.35
N ALA A 39 34.49 30.44 1.28
CA ALA A 39 34.55 31.90 1.24
C ALA A 39 33.38 32.44 0.38
N GLN A 40 32.83 33.60 0.76
CA GLN A 40 31.79 34.33 0.03
C GLN A 40 32.42 35.53 -0.68
N GLU A 41 31.89 35.96 -1.83
CA GLU A 41 32.00 37.36 -2.23
C GLU A 41 30.71 37.80 -2.94
N GLU A 42 30.16 38.93 -2.48
CA GLU A 42 28.87 39.48 -2.88
C GLU A 42 29.13 40.86 -3.51
N VAL A 43 28.82 41.04 -4.80
CA VAL A 43 28.86 42.36 -5.44
C VAL A 43 27.72 42.57 -6.42
N ALA A 44 26.83 43.48 -6.04
CA ALA A 44 25.92 44.25 -6.89
C ALA A 44 25.91 45.70 -6.34
N PRO A 45 25.25 46.70 -6.98
CA PRO A 45 24.62 46.72 -8.30
C PRO A 45 25.19 47.87 -9.19
N THR A 46 24.64 48.07 -10.38
CA THR A 46 24.51 49.39 -11.05
C THR A 46 23.32 49.34 -12.01
N GLU A 47 22.66 50.49 -12.22
CA GLU A 47 21.33 50.61 -12.84
C GLU A 47 21.35 50.65 -14.39
N ALA A 48 20.16 50.51 -14.99
CA ALA A 48 19.91 50.61 -16.42
C ALA A 48 19.94 52.08 -16.93
N PRO A 49 19.84 52.29 -18.25
CA PRO A 49 18.52 52.63 -18.78
C PRO A 49 18.10 51.80 -20.00
N ALA A 50 16.83 51.92 -20.39
CA ALA A 50 16.20 51.16 -21.48
C ALA A 50 16.25 51.88 -22.84
N GLU A 51 16.14 51.10 -23.92
CA GLU A 51 15.70 51.56 -25.25
C GLU A 51 14.91 50.42 -25.94
N GLU A 52 13.89 50.77 -26.72
CA GLU A 52 12.98 49.80 -27.36
C GLU A 52 13.56 49.24 -28.67
N ALA A 53 13.41 47.93 -28.89
CA ALA A 53 13.57 47.31 -30.21
C ALA A 53 12.60 46.14 -30.36
N ALA A 54 11.52 46.34 -31.12
CA ALA A 54 10.62 45.25 -31.50
C ALA A 54 11.29 44.33 -32.54
N VAL A 55 11.10 43.02 -32.39
CA VAL A 55 11.51 41.99 -33.35
C VAL A 55 10.29 41.09 -33.62
N GLU A 56 10.09 40.70 -34.87
CA GLU A 56 8.92 39.94 -35.32
C GLU A 56 8.87 38.53 -34.70
N GLU A 57 7.66 38.08 -34.33
CA GLU A 57 7.41 36.68 -34.00
C GLU A 57 7.51 35.83 -35.29
N ALA A 58 8.46 34.90 -35.31
CA ALA A 58 8.37 33.74 -36.20
C ALA A 58 7.41 32.72 -35.56
N PRO A 59 6.53 32.07 -36.35
CA PRO A 59 5.52 31.16 -35.79
C PRO A 59 6.19 29.96 -35.13
N ALA A 60 5.73 29.63 -33.91
CA ALA A 60 6.10 28.38 -33.27
C ALA A 60 5.56 27.20 -34.09
N GLU A 61 6.44 26.25 -34.42
CA GLU A 61 6.04 25.00 -35.05
C GLU A 61 5.28 24.15 -34.02
N GLU A 62 4.04 23.79 -34.35
CA GLU A 62 3.09 23.14 -33.44
C GLU A 62 3.52 21.69 -33.15
N ALA A 63 4.47 21.54 -32.23
CA ALA A 63 4.94 20.26 -31.74
C ALA A 63 3.78 19.54 -31.05
N ALA A 64 3.16 18.59 -31.77
CA ALA A 64 2.03 17.83 -31.28
C ALA A 64 2.37 17.19 -29.92
N VAL A 65 1.61 17.57 -28.89
CA VAL A 65 1.62 16.86 -27.62
C VAL A 65 1.04 15.48 -27.90
N GLU A 66 1.90 14.46 -27.84
CA GLU A 66 1.46 13.07 -27.86
C GLU A 66 0.72 12.83 -26.53
N GLU A 67 -0.61 12.84 -26.57
CA GLU A 67 -1.45 12.66 -25.38
C GLU A 67 -1.06 11.35 -24.69
N ALA A 68 -0.73 11.44 -23.40
CA ALA A 68 -0.55 10.26 -22.59
C ALA A 68 -1.86 9.44 -22.62
N PRO A 69 -1.80 8.11 -22.80
CA PRO A 69 -3.00 7.29 -22.90
C PRO A 69 -3.81 7.41 -21.61
N ALA A 70 -5.11 7.69 -21.76
CA ALA A 70 -6.03 7.84 -20.63
C ALA A 70 -6.06 6.59 -19.72
N GLU A 71 -6.38 6.83 -18.46
CA GLU A 71 -6.42 5.85 -17.37
C GLU A 71 -7.09 4.53 -17.79
N ALA A 72 -6.31 3.45 -17.74
CA ALA A 72 -6.76 2.13 -18.15
C ALA A 72 -7.50 1.43 -17.01
N ALA A 73 -8.80 1.73 -16.86
CA ALA A 73 -9.71 0.96 -16.02
C ALA A 73 -9.50 -0.56 -16.24
N ALA A 74 -9.43 -1.33 -15.15
CA ALA A 74 -8.87 -2.68 -15.21
C ALA A 74 -9.62 -3.59 -16.19
N THR A 75 -8.87 -4.45 -16.88
CA THR A 75 -9.44 -5.38 -17.86
C THR A 75 -10.49 -6.30 -17.20
N SER A 76 -11.50 -6.73 -17.97
CA SER A 76 -12.56 -7.64 -17.52
C SER A 76 -12.04 -8.86 -16.77
N ASP A 77 -10.87 -9.36 -17.17
CA ASP A 77 -10.28 -10.60 -16.71
C ASP A 77 -9.65 -10.40 -15.31
N VAL A 78 -9.10 -9.21 -15.04
CA VAL A 78 -8.62 -8.80 -13.71
C VAL A 78 -9.81 -8.55 -12.78
N VAL A 79 -10.85 -7.83 -13.25
CA VAL A 79 -12.07 -7.61 -12.46
C VAL A 79 -12.72 -8.94 -12.07
N ALA A 80 -12.82 -9.90 -13.00
CA ALA A 80 -13.31 -11.25 -12.70
C ALA A 80 -12.43 -11.97 -11.68
N MET A 81 -11.11 -12.01 -11.87
CA MET A 81 -10.17 -12.67 -10.96
C MET A 81 -10.24 -12.12 -9.52
N VAL A 82 -10.29 -10.81 -9.36
CA VAL A 82 -10.39 -10.17 -8.04
C VAL A 82 -11.78 -10.38 -7.43
N SER A 83 -12.85 -10.40 -8.24
CA SER A 83 -14.20 -10.73 -7.78
C SER A 83 -14.30 -12.16 -7.25
N ASP A 84 -13.77 -13.15 -7.98
CA ASP A 84 -13.70 -14.55 -7.57
C ASP A 84 -12.88 -14.71 -6.27
N TYR A 85 -11.77 -13.98 -6.14
CA TYR A 85 -10.98 -13.93 -4.90
C TYR A 85 -11.78 -13.39 -3.71
N LEU A 86 -12.48 -12.26 -3.88
CA LEU A 86 -13.29 -11.64 -2.83
C LEU A 86 -14.46 -12.54 -2.41
N ALA A 87 -15.20 -13.10 -3.36
CA ALA A 87 -16.29 -14.05 -3.10
C ALA A 87 -15.78 -15.33 -2.40
N GLY A 88 -14.55 -15.75 -2.70
CA GLY A 88 -13.87 -16.87 -2.07
C GLY A 88 -13.33 -16.62 -0.65
N ILE A 89 -13.46 -15.42 -0.08
CA ILE A 89 -12.94 -15.12 1.27
C ILE A 89 -13.66 -15.96 2.34
N PRO A 90 -12.95 -16.82 3.10
CA PRO A 90 -13.55 -17.70 4.10
C PRO A 90 -14.05 -16.93 5.33
N ASP A 91 -14.90 -17.57 6.12
CA ASP A 91 -15.39 -16.99 7.37
C ASP A 91 -14.26 -16.64 8.34
N GLY A 92 -14.47 -15.57 9.12
CA GLY A 92 -13.40 -14.90 9.86
C GLY A 92 -12.47 -14.06 8.95
N PHE A 93 -12.72 -13.99 7.65
CA PHE A 93 -12.01 -13.13 6.68
C PHE A 93 -10.49 -13.31 6.64
N MET A 94 -10.00 -14.53 6.90
CA MET A 94 -8.56 -14.82 7.02
C MET A 94 -7.90 -14.12 8.24
N ASN A 95 -8.68 -13.89 9.31
CA ASN A 95 -8.21 -13.33 10.58
C ASN A 95 -8.12 -14.42 11.66
N VAL A 96 -7.36 -14.20 12.72
CA VAL A 96 -7.36 -15.06 13.94
C VAL A 96 -8.49 -14.71 14.91
N GLY A 97 -9.08 -13.51 14.78
CA GLY A 97 -10.14 -13.01 15.66
C GLY A 97 -9.59 -12.25 16.87
N LYS A 98 -10.13 -12.55 18.05
CA LYS A 98 -9.80 -11.85 19.31
C LYS A 98 -8.41 -12.23 19.82
N LEU A 99 -7.87 -11.40 20.72
CA LEU A 99 -6.53 -11.57 21.29
C LEU A 99 -6.32 -12.95 21.93
N ASP A 100 -7.30 -13.49 22.67
CA ASP A 100 -7.20 -14.81 23.29
C ASP A 100 -6.93 -15.93 22.27
N ALA A 101 -7.61 -15.91 21.13
CA ALA A 101 -7.42 -16.89 20.06
C ALA A 101 -6.03 -16.77 19.40
N PHE A 102 -5.44 -15.57 19.37
CA PHE A 102 -4.05 -15.40 18.96
C PHE A 102 -3.08 -15.95 20.02
N LYS A 103 -3.32 -15.69 21.31
CA LYS A 103 -2.52 -16.22 22.42
C LYS A 103 -2.58 -17.74 22.50
N GLU A 104 -3.72 -18.36 22.22
CA GLU A 104 -3.86 -19.81 22.07
C GLU A 104 -2.99 -20.35 20.93
N ILE A 105 -2.93 -19.65 19.78
CA ILE A 105 -2.04 -20.03 18.67
C ILE A 105 -0.56 -19.88 19.07
N LEU A 106 -0.17 -18.77 19.71
CA LEU A 106 1.20 -18.57 20.20
C LEU A 106 1.64 -19.69 21.16
N ALA A 107 0.76 -20.10 22.07
CA ALA A 107 1.03 -21.16 23.05
C ALA A 107 1.28 -22.55 22.44
N THR A 108 0.99 -22.76 21.15
CA THR A 108 1.36 -24.00 20.44
C THR A 108 2.85 -24.05 20.05
N GLY A 109 3.47 -22.90 19.78
CA GLY A 109 4.78 -22.80 19.14
C GLY A 109 4.82 -23.28 17.66
N GLU A 110 3.69 -23.61 17.05
CA GLU A 110 3.63 -24.14 15.66
C GLU A 110 3.59 -23.05 14.58
N ALA A 111 3.15 -21.84 14.93
CA ALA A 111 2.93 -20.75 13.98
C ALA A 111 4.15 -19.81 13.85
N VAL A 112 4.44 -19.37 12.62
CA VAL A 112 5.39 -18.27 12.37
C VAL A 112 4.65 -16.94 12.49
N VAL A 113 5.13 -16.08 13.39
CA VAL A 113 4.58 -14.74 13.62
C VAL A 113 5.41 -13.73 12.84
N VAL A 114 4.76 -12.90 12.03
CA VAL A 114 5.44 -11.94 11.15
C VAL A 114 4.92 -10.52 11.40
N ASP A 115 5.82 -9.64 11.81
CA ASP A 115 5.56 -8.21 11.93
C ASP A 115 5.83 -7.53 10.59
N VAL A 116 4.77 -6.98 9.97
CA VAL A 116 4.87 -6.27 8.67
C VAL A 116 4.99 -4.75 8.82
N ARG A 117 5.30 -4.27 10.03
CA ARG A 117 5.72 -2.88 10.29
C ARG A 117 7.11 -2.57 9.73
N THR A 118 7.49 -1.30 9.76
CA THR A 118 8.86 -0.87 9.43
C THR A 118 9.88 -1.43 10.45
N PRO A 119 11.18 -1.52 10.09
CA PRO A 119 12.19 -1.99 11.03
C PRO A 119 12.26 -1.17 12.32
N GLY A 120 12.16 0.16 12.24
CA GLY A 120 12.17 1.03 13.43
C GLY A 120 10.98 0.82 14.36
N GLU A 121 9.78 0.54 13.84
CA GLU A 121 8.63 0.15 14.64
C GLU A 121 8.83 -1.20 15.37
N TYR A 122 9.53 -2.14 14.75
CA TYR A 122 9.85 -3.46 15.30
C TYR A 122 10.99 -3.40 16.34
N GLU A 123 12.04 -2.62 16.06
CA GLU A 123 13.18 -2.37 16.96
C GLU A 123 12.74 -1.64 18.24
N ALA A 124 11.77 -0.73 18.15
CA ALA A 124 11.17 -0.05 19.30
C ALA A 124 10.36 -1.00 20.22
N GLY A 125 9.96 -2.17 19.73
CA GLY A 125 9.23 -3.19 20.47
C GLY A 125 8.33 -4.02 19.56
N HIS A 126 8.34 -5.35 19.75
CA HIS A 126 7.57 -6.31 18.96
C HIS A 126 7.06 -7.48 19.82
N ILE A 127 6.23 -8.34 19.24
CA ILE A 127 5.66 -9.53 19.91
C ILE A 127 6.75 -10.61 20.01
N GLU A 128 6.95 -11.22 21.18
CA GLU A 128 8.03 -12.18 21.43
C GLU A 128 8.03 -13.32 20.39
N GLY A 129 9.21 -13.60 19.80
CA GLY A 129 9.39 -14.60 18.75
C GLY A 129 8.98 -14.16 17.33
N ALA A 130 8.41 -12.96 17.15
CA ALA A 130 8.04 -12.47 15.82
C ALA A 130 9.26 -12.04 14.99
N ILE A 131 9.20 -12.31 13.69
CA ILE A 131 10.20 -11.87 12.69
C ILE A 131 9.71 -10.61 11.99
N ASN A 132 10.59 -9.68 11.60
CA ASN A 132 10.19 -8.54 10.78
C ASN A 132 10.32 -8.85 9.29
N VAL A 133 9.21 -8.67 8.55
CA VAL A 133 9.19 -8.62 7.08
C VAL A 133 8.27 -7.46 6.69
N PRO A 134 8.79 -6.23 6.57
CA PRO A 134 7.98 -5.04 6.27
C PRO A 134 7.08 -5.24 5.05
N LEU A 135 5.87 -4.64 5.07
CA LEU A 135 4.88 -4.82 4.00
C LEU A 135 5.45 -4.65 2.58
N ALA A 136 6.25 -3.60 2.37
CA ALA A 136 6.86 -3.26 1.08
C ALA A 136 7.99 -4.21 0.64
N THR A 137 8.40 -5.19 1.47
CA THR A 137 9.49 -6.13 1.16
C THR A 137 9.08 -7.60 1.19
N ILE A 138 7.78 -7.90 1.27
CA ILE A 138 7.27 -9.27 1.34
C ILE A 138 7.65 -10.09 0.09
N ALA A 139 7.54 -9.50 -1.11
CA ALA A 139 7.75 -10.21 -2.37
C ALA A 139 9.21 -10.64 -2.61
N GLN A 140 10.20 -9.94 -2.04
CA GLN A 140 11.61 -10.37 -2.07
C GLN A 140 11.99 -11.30 -0.91
N ASN A 141 11.11 -11.49 0.08
CA ASN A 141 11.36 -12.29 1.30
C ASN A 141 10.39 -13.46 1.45
N LEU A 142 9.87 -14.00 0.34
CA LEU A 142 8.94 -15.12 0.32
C LEU A 142 9.50 -16.40 0.97
N ASP A 143 10.83 -16.53 1.04
CA ASP A 143 11.53 -17.61 1.75
C ASP A 143 11.49 -17.48 3.28
N LYS A 144 11.00 -16.37 3.85
CA LYS A 144 10.68 -16.26 5.30
C LYS A 144 9.35 -16.88 5.69
N PHE A 145 8.52 -17.28 4.72
CA PHE A 145 7.17 -17.78 4.96
C PHE A 145 7.09 -19.31 4.73
N PRO A 146 6.60 -20.10 5.70
CA PRO A 146 6.31 -21.52 5.49
C PRO A 146 5.03 -21.73 4.67
N THR A 147 4.94 -22.90 4.02
CA THR A 147 3.72 -23.39 3.35
C THR A 147 3.07 -24.57 4.09
N ASP A 148 3.78 -25.16 5.06
CA ASP A 148 3.40 -26.37 5.80
C ASP A 148 2.83 -26.10 7.21
N LYS A 149 3.22 -24.99 7.84
CA LYS A 149 2.76 -24.53 9.17
C LYS A 149 2.09 -23.14 9.10
N PRO A 150 1.30 -22.71 10.11
CA PRO A 150 0.56 -21.45 10.05
C PRO A 150 1.46 -20.22 10.01
N VAL A 151 1.00 -19.18 9.30
CA VAL A 151 1.61 -17.84 9.32
C VAL A 151 0.60 -16.86 9.91
N ILE A 152 0.98 -16.17 10.97
CA ILE A 152 0.19 -15.07 11.54
C ILE A 152 0.90 -13.73 11.27
N VAL A 153 0.36 -12.92 10.36
CA VAL A 153 0.86 -11.56 10.10
C VAL A 153 0.21 -10.55 11.04
N TYR A 154 0.96 -9.56 11.52
CA TYR A 154 0.41 -8.42 12.26
C TYR A 154 1.11 -7.12 11.88
N CYS A 155 0.48 -5.99 12.21
CA CYS A 155 1.07 -4.66 12.10
C CYS A 155 0.55 -3.76 13.23
N ALA A 156 0.67 -2.44 13.13
CA ALA A 156 0.16 -1.50 14.13
C ALA A 156 -1.33 -1.73 14.52
N SER A 157 -2.23 -1.75 13.51
CA SER A 157 -3.69 -1.77 13.70
C SER A 157 -4.43 -2.58 12.60
N GLY A 158 -3.84 -3.68 12.14
CA GLY A 158 -4.45 -4.59 11.16
C GLY A 158 -4.45 -4.16 9.69
N HIS A 159 -4.39 -2.86 9.34
CA HIS A 159 -4.46 -2.39 7.93
C HIS A 159 -3.38 -3.00 7.02
N ARG A 160 -2.10 -2.78 7.35
CA ARG A 160 -0.96 -3.39 6.61
C ARG A 160 -0.97 -4.92 6.66
N ALA A 161 -1.48 -5.52 7.74
CA ALA A 161 -1.63 -6.97 7.87
C ALA A 161 -2.71 -7.54 6.92
N GLY A 162 -3.74 -6.76 6.58
CA GLY A 162 -4.69 -7.08 5.51
C GLY A 162 -4.02 -7.16 4.15
N MET A 163 -3.28 -6.11 3.76
CA MET A 163 -2.51 -6.08 2.51
C MET A 163 -1.51 -7.25 2.42
N ALA A 164 -0.75 -7.51 3.49
CA ALA A 164 0.16 -8.65 3.58
C ALA A 164 -0.56 -10.01 3.43
N THR A 165 -1.74 -10.17 4.06
CA THR A 165 -2.54 -11.40 3.94
C THR A 165 -3.02 -11.61 2.50
N SER A 166 -3.50 -10.56 1.82
CA SER A 166 -3.87 -10.66 0.40
C SER A 166 -2.68 -11.02 -0.48
N ALA A 167 -1.58 -10.28 -0.37
CA ALA A 167 -0.38 -10.49 -1.18
C ALA A 167 0.17 -11.92 -1.06
N LEU A 168 0.35 -12.40 0.18
CA LEU A 168 0.85 -13.76 0.41
C LEU A 168 -0.11 -14.84 -0.11
N ARG A 169 -1.43 -14.64 0.02
CA ARG A 169 -2.42 -15.63 -0.46
C ARG A 169 -2.55 -15.65 -1.98
N ILE A 170 -2.39 -14.50 -2.64
CA ILE A 170 -2.24 -14.38 -4.10
C ILE A 170 -0.98 -15.13 -4.56
N LEU A 171 0.13 -15.00 -3.81
CA LEU A 171 1.38 -15.73 -4.01
C LEU A 171 1.35 -17.20 -3.49
N GLY A 172 0.16 -17.77 -3.28
CA GLY A 172 -0.05 -19.20 -2.99
C GLY A 172 0.05 -19.64 -1.52
N TYR A 173 0.33 -18.74 -0.57
CA TYR A 173 0.50 -19.08 0.84
C TYR A 173 -0.86 -19.25 1.56
N SER A 174 -1.47 -20.42 1.41
CA SER A 174 -2.85 -20.70 1.83
C SER A 174 -3.12 -20.70 3.34
N ASN A 175 -2.11 -20.83 4.21
CA ASN A 175 -2.25 -20.87 5.68
C ASN A 175 -1.87 -19.54 6.37
N VAL A 176 -1.93 -18.42 5.64
CA VAL A 176 -1.73 -17.08 6.18
C VAL A 176 -3.02 -16.54 6.78
N ARG A 177 -2.94 -16.03 8.00
CA ARG A 177 -4.00 -15.29 8.71
C ARG A 177 -3.44 -14.01 9.35
N ALA A 178 -4.29 -13.02 9.58
CA ALA A 178 -3.89 -11.79 10.29
C ALA A 178 -4.31 -11.77 11.76
N HIS A 179 -3.48 -11.19 12.61
CA HIS A 179 -3.87 -10.66 13.91
C HIS A 179 -4.15 -9.15 13.77
N SER A 180 -5.41 -8.79 13.47
CA SER A 180 -5.78 -7.38 13.22
C SER A 180 -5.84 -6.44 14.42
N PRO A 181 -6.05 -6.88 15.69
CA PRO A 181 -5.82 -6.00 16.84
C PRO A 181 -4.39 -5.44 16.83
N GLY A 182 -3.44 -6.24 16.33
CA GLY A 182 -2.10 -5.80 16.01
C GLY A 182 -1.30 -5.39 17.24
N TRP A 183 -0.26 -4.59 17.01
CA TRP A 183 0.58 -4.04 18.07
C TRP A 183 -0.24 -3.23 19.08
N LYS A 184 -1.15 -2.36 18.63
CA LYS A 184 -2.01 -1.56 19.53
C LYS A 184 -2.86 -2.45 20.45
N GLY A 185 -3.49 -3.49 19.91
CA GLY A 185 -4.30 -4.44 20.69
C GLY A 185 -3.49 -5.34 21.61
N TRP A 186 -2.23 -5.63 21.27
CA TRP A 186 -1.30 -6.38 22.12
C TRP A 186 -0.83 -5.53 23.31
N THR A 187 -0.36 -4.30 23.07
CA THR A 187 0.13 -3.42 24.14
C THR A 187 -0.98 -2.87 25.04
N ALA A 188 -2.17 -2.60 24.51
CA ALA A 188 -3.33 -2.19 25.31
C ALA A 188 -3.87 -3.28 26.25
N ALA A 189 -3.45 -4.53 26.06
CA ALA A 189 -3.73 -5.65 26.95
C ALA A 189 -2.56 -5.97 27.93
N GLU A 190 -1.54 -5.10 27.99
CA GLU A 190 -0.35 -5.25 28.83
C GLU A 190 0.44 -6.56 28.60
N GLU A 191 0.34 -7.14 27.39
CA GLU A 191 1.00 -8.40 27.04
C GLU A 191 2.53 -8.24 26.88
N PRO A 192 3.34 -9.31 27.08
CA PRO A 192 4.80 -9.23 27.01
C PRO A 192 5.34 -8.75 25.66
N VAL A 193 6.40 -7.93 25.70
CA VAL A 193 7.05 -7.36 24.51
C VAL A 193 8.54 -7.65 24.48
N SER A 194 9.09 -7.80 23.28
CA SER A 194 10.50 -8.05 22.99
C SER A 194 11.13 -6.87 22.25
N THR A 195 12.43 -6.68 22.43
CA THR A 195 13.30 -5.89 21.55
C THR A 195 14.47 -6.71 21.00
N GLU A 196 14.52 -8.02 21.29
CA GLU A 196 15.54 -8.94 20.75
C GLU A 196 15.15 -9.39 19.33
N ALA A 197 15.85 -8.89 18.32
CA ALA A 197 15.54 -9.17 16.92
C ALA A 197 15.71 -10.65 16.54
N VAL A 198 14.69 -11.24 15.92
CA VAL A 198 14.65 -12.65 15.54
C VAL A 198 14.92 -12.81 14.03
N ASP A 199 16.04 -13.44 13.65
CA ASP A 199 16.24 -13.89 12.27
C ASP A 199 15.44 -15.17 12.01
N GLY A 200 14.38 -15.07 11.22
CA GLY A 200 13.48 -16.20 10.94
C GLY A 200 14.13 -17.36 10.18
N GLU A 201 13.59 -18.57 10.38
CA GLU A 201 13.87 -19.72 9.52
C GLU A 201 13.66 -19.38 8.03
N ARG A 202 14.32 -20.16 7.16
CA ARG A 202 14.25 -20.03 5.70
C ARG A 202 13.59 -21.29 5.12
N TYR A 203 12.59 -21.09 4.25
CA TYR A 203 11.69 -22.13 3.74
C TYR A 203 11.75 -22.26 2.21
N SER A 204 11.20 -23.35 1.68
CA SER A 204 10.96 -23.50 0.24
C SER A 204 9.81 -22.60 -0.22
N VAL A 205 10.13 -21.58 -1.03
CA VAL A 205 9.13 -20.84 -1.81
C VAL A 205 8.39 -21.81 -2.75
N PRO A 206 7.04 -21.75 -2.87
CA PRO A 206 6.29 -22.57 -3.81
C PRO A 206 6.57 -22.18 -5.28
N GLU A 207 6.13 -22.99 -6.24
CA GLU A 207 6.16 -22.61 -7.65
C GLU A 207 5.11 -21.52 -7.91
N ILE A 208 5.57 -20.28 -8.12
CA ILE A 208 4.76 -19.09 -8.41
C ILE A 208 5.20 -18.54 -9.78
N ASP A 209 4.28 -17.97 -10.56
CA ASP A 209 4.62 -17.23 -11.78
C ASP A 209 5.50 -16.01 -11.43
N PRO A 210 6.73 -15.87 -11.98
CA PRO A 210 7.57 -14.70 -11.73
C PRO A 210 6.90 -13.37 -12.09
N ALA A 211 6.01 -13.33 -13.08
CA ALA A 211 5.27 -12.12 -13.43
C ALA A 211 4.28 -11.71 -12.32
N LEU A 212 3.68 -12.68 -11.62
CA LEU A 212 2.83 -12.42 -10.46
C LEU A 212 3.65 -11.95 -9.25
N VAL A 213 4.84 -12.52 -9.03
CA VAL A 213 5.77 -12.03 -8.00
C VAL A 213 6.16 -10.58 -8.28
N THR A 214 6.52 -10.24 -9.52
CA THR A 214 6.85 -8.85 -9.92
C THR A 214 5.66 -7.91 -9.76
N ALA A 215 4.46 -8.29 -10.20
CA ALA A 215 3.28 -7.43 -10.07
C ALA A 215 2.88 -7.16 -8.60
N VAL A 216 3.00 -8.17 -7.73
CA VAL A 216 2.79 -7.98 -6.28
C VAL A 216 3.91 -7.15 -5.66
N ASP A 217 5.16 -7.29 -6.10
CA ASP A 217 6.27 -6.47 -5.62
C ASP A 217 6.12 -5.00 -6.03
N GLU A 218 5.81 -4.75 -7.30
CA GLU A 218 5.56 -3.41 -7.86
C GLU A 218 4.39 -2.72 -7.14
N PHE A 219 3.30 -3.44 -6.85
CA PHE A 219 2.22 -2.91 -6.02
C PHE A 219 2.68 -2.59 -4.59
N LEU A 220 3.31 -3.55 -3.88
CA LEU A 220 3.67 -3.40 -2.46
C LEU A 220 4.76 -2.35 -2.21
N SER A 221 5.70 -2.19 -3.14
CA SER A 221 6.81 -1.24 -3.03
C SER A 221 6.44 0.20 -3.42
N ASN A 222 5.40 0.39 -4.24
CA ASN A 222 4.88 1.71 -4.62
C ASN A 222 3.65 2.16 -3.81
N ILE A 223 3.27 1.44 -2.73
CA ILE A 223 2.22 1.92 -1.82
C ILE A 223 2.65 3.29 -1.25
N PRO A 224 1.83 4.35 -1.38
CA PRO A 224 2.19 5.68 -0.92
C PRO A 224 2.28 5.75 0.62
N GLU A 225 3.00 6.75 1.11
CA GLU A 225 2.98 7.10 2.54
C GLU A 225 1.53 7.31 3.00
N GLY A 226 1.18 6.79 4.17
CA GLY A 226 -0.21 6.71 4.63
C GLY A 226 -1.02 5.52 4.09
N TYR A 227 -0.47 4.62 3.27
CA TYR A 227 -1.06 3.31 2.91
C TYR A 227 -2.49 3.36 2.34
N TYR A 228 -2.80 4.38 1.54
CA TYR A 228 -4.17 4.68 1.04
C TYR A 228 -5.21 4.89 2.16
N THR A 229 -4.87 5.54 3.28
CA THR A 229 -5.79 5.72 4.42
C THR A 229 -6.23 7.17 4.65
N ILE A 230 -7.42 7.31 5.24
CA ILE A 230 -7.88 8.48 6.00
C ILE A 230 -7.72 8.14 7.49
N GLY A 231 -6.90 8.90 8.21
CA GLY A 231 -6.42 8.52 9.54
C GLY A 231 -7.36 8.84 10.71
N THR A 232 -8.02 9.99 10.69
CA THR A 232 -8.86 10.54 11.78
C THR A 232 -10.35 10.48 11.43
N VAL A 233 -11.21 10.65 12.45
CA VAL A 233 -12.66 10.87 12.24
C VAL A 233 -12.90 12.23 11.56
N GLU A 234 -12.16 13.27 11.97
CA GLU A 234 -12.21 14.62 11.39
C GLU A 234 -12.02 14.61 9.86
N ASN A 235 -10.93 14.00 9.36
CA ASN A 235 -10.66 13.90 7.92
C ASN A 235 -11.69 13.02 7.17
N LEU A 236 -12.41 12.13 7.85
CA LEU A 236 -13.55 11.40 7.27
C LEU A 236 -14.78 12.31 7.17
N GLU A 237 -15.05 13.13 8.19
CA GLU A 237 -16.14 14.12 8.17
C GLU A 237 -15.89 15.22 7.12
N GLU A 238 -14.64 15.68 6.96
CA GLU A 238 -14.23 16.56 5.86
C GLU A 238 -14.42 15.91 4.49
N ALA A 239 -14.03 14.64 4.32
CA ALA A 239 -14.22 13.91 3.07
C ALA A 239 -15.72 13.75 2.74
N MET A 240 -16.56 13.39 3.72
CA MET A 240 -18.02 13.31 3.57
C MET A 240 -18.63 14.68 3.22
N ALA A 241 -18.21 15.75 3.89
CA ALA A 241 -18.65 17.12 3.60
C ALA A 241 -18.23 17.58 2.18
N SER A 242 -17.11 17.06 1.68
CA SER A 242 -16.60 17.27 0.32
C SER A 242 -17.22 16.34 -0.73
N GLY A 243 -18.20 15.50 -0.35
CA GLY A 243 -18.96 14.63 -1.26
C GLY A 243 -18.42 13.20 -1.43
N ALA A 244 -17.50 12.75 -0.60
CA ALA A 244 -16.98 11.38 -0.68
C ALA A 244 -18.06 10.32 -0.38
N VAL A 245 -18.11 9.27 -1.21
CA VAL A 245 -19.00 8.12 -0.99
C VAL A 245 -18.37 7.17 0.02
N VAL A 246 -19.05 6.97 1.16
CA VAL A 246 -18.60 6.05 2.22
C VAL A 246 -19.20 4.67 2.00
N ILE A 247 -18.36 3.64 2.00
CA ILE A 247 -18.75 2.24 1.77
C ILE A 247 -18.43 1.39 3.01
N ASP A 248 -19.45 0.74 3.56
CA ASP A 248 -19.31 -0.25 4.61
C ASP A 248 -19.17 -1.66 4.02
N VAL A 249 -18.01 -2.29 4.20
CA VAL A 249 -17.75 -3.66 3.70
C VAL A 249 -17.97 -4.76 4.75
N ARG A 250 -18.69 -4.44 5.84
CA ARG A 250 -19.23 -5.43 6.79
C ARG A 250 -20.33 -6.30 6.16
N GLU A 251 -20.61 -7.43 6.81
CA GLU A 251 -21.79 -8.24 6.49
C GLU A 251 -23.07 -7.51 6.96
N PRO A 252 -24.23 -7.65 6.28
CA PRO A 252 -25.41 -6.82 6.57
C PRO A 252 -25.89 -6.91 8.03
N ALA A 253 -25.75 -8.08 8.67
CA ALA A 253 -26.13 -8.31 10.06
C ALA A 253 -25.33 -7.46 11.08
N GLU A 254 -24.09 -7.08 10.75
CA GLU A 254 -23.30 -6.17 11.61
C GLU A 254 -23.79 -4.72 11.50
N THR A 255 -24.52 -4.38 10.43
CA THR A 255 -25.06 -3.02 10.22
C THR A 255 -26.37 -2.78 10.96
N GLU A 256 -27.03 -3.85 11.44
CA GLU A 256 -28.20 -3.77 12.33
C GLU A 256 -27.85 -3.16 13.71
N GLU A 257 -26.59 -3.29 14.12
CA GLU A 257 -26.05 -2.67 15.35
C GLU A 257 -25.69 -1.19 15.16
N GLY A 258 -25.63 -0.70 13.91
CA GLY A 258 -25.30 0.68 13.55
C GLY A 258 -24.34 0.77 12.36
N MET A 259 -24.28 1.93 11.70
CA MET A 259 -23.39 2.25 10.57
C MET A 259 -23.05 3.75 10.57
N ILE A 260 -21.96 4.12 9.89
CA ILE A 260 -21.61 5.53 9.65
C ILE A 260 -22.73 6.18 8.81
N THR A 261 -23.24 7.32 9.26
CA THR A 261 -24.42 7.98 8.68
C THR A 261 -24.20 8.33 7.21
N GLY A 262 -25.05 7.81 6.33
CA GLY A 262 -24.98 8.06 4.88
C GLY A 262 -24.12 7.06 4.10
N ALA A 263 -23.48 6.09 4.76
CA ALA A 263 -22.73 5.05 4.07
C ALA A 263 -23.62 4.05 3.31
N ILE A 264 -23.07 3.47 2.24
CA ILE A 264 -23.65 2.37 1.47
C ILE A 264 -23.04 1.05 1.97
N ASN A 265 -23.85 0.05 2.35
CA ASN A 265 -23.32 -1.27 2.68
C ASN A 265 -23.14 -2.12 1.42
N ILE A 266 -21.88 -2.43 1.09
CA ILE A 266 -21.48 -3.34 0.02
C ILE A 266 -20.54 -4.38 0.66
N PRO A 267 -21.06 -5.50 1.19
CA PRO A 267 -20.26 -6.51 1.88
C PRO A 267 -19.06 -6.97 1.04
N ILE A 268 -17.89 -7.13 1.66
CA ILE A 268 -16.61 -7.35 0.95
C ILE A 268 -16.66 -8.44 -0.14
N ARG A 269 -17.38 -9.54 0.11
CA ARG A 269 -17.54 -10.68 -0.81
C ARG A 269 -18.34 -10.37 -2.07
N THR A 270 -19.10 -9.28 -2.07
CA THR A 270 -20.06 -8.90 -3.12
C THR A 270 -19.65 -7.62 -3.88
N ILE A 271 -18.49 -7.03 -3.57
CA ILE A 271 -17.99 -5.80 -4.22
C ILE A 271 -18.00 -5.94 -5.74
N GLY A 272 -17.47 -7.05 -6.28
CA GLY A 272 -17.44 -7.33 -7.72
C GLY A 272 -18.81 -7.41 -8.41
N GLU A 273 -19.88 -7.71 -7.66
CA GLU A 273 -21.26 -7.74 -8.15
C GLU A 273 -21.95 -6.36 -8.07
N ASN A 274 -21.36 -5.40 -7.35
CA ASN A 274 -21.96 -4.10 -6.98
C ASN A 274 -21.06 -2.90 -7.36
N LEU A 275 -20.14 -3.09 -8.31
CA LEU A 275 -19.24 -2.04 -8.81
C LEU A 275 -20.00 -0.85 -9.44
N ASP A 276 -21.26 -1.06 -9.85
CA ASP A 276 -22.16 -0.02 -10.35
C ASP A 276 -22.56 1.02 -9.28
N GLN A 277 -22.40 0.69 -8.00
CA GLN A 277 -22.65 1.57 -6.86
C GLN A 277 -21.35 2.22 -6.32
N ILE A 278 -20.19 1.88 -6.89
CA ILE A 278 -18.89 2.43 -6.51
C ILE A 278 -18.45 3.41 -7.61
N PRO A 279 -18.46 4.73 -7.36
CA PRO A 279 -18.07 5.71 -8.37
C PRO A 279 -16.56 5.69 -8.61
N MET A 280 -16.15 6.16 -9.79
CA MET A 280 -14.75 6.42 -10.16
C MET A 280 -14.45 7.93 -10.21
N ASP A 281 -15.49 8.77 -10.30
CA ASP A 281 -15.46 10.21 -10.59
C ASP A 281 -15.54 11.12 -9.34
N GLN A 282 -15.69 10.54 -8.16
CA GLN A 282 -15.68 11.23 -6.86
C GLN A 282 -14.97 10.37 -5.79
N PRO A 283 -14.44 10.93 -4.69
CA PRO A 283 -13.68 10.17 -3.70
C PRO A 283 -14.51 9.05 -3.05
N VAL A 284 -13.87 7.91 -2.76
CA VAL A 284 -14.52 6.77 -2.09
C VAL A 284 -13.77 6.39 -0.82
N VAL A 285 -14.49 6.26 0.30
CA VAL A 285 -13.91 5.89 1.60
C VAL A 285 -14.51 4.58 2.10
N VAL A 286 -13.66 3.55 2.22
CA VAL A 286 -14.07 2.20 2.61
C VAL A 286 -13.79 1.97 4.09
N TYR A 287 -14.77 1.46 4.84
CA TYR A 287 -14.61 1.09 6.24
C TYR A 287 -15.23 -0.28 6.56
N CYS A 288 -14.96 -0.79 7.75
CA CYS A 288 -15.60 -2.00 8.27
C CYS A 288 -15.74 -1.90 9.80
N ALA A 289 -15.75 -3.02 10.54
CA ALA A 289 -15.71 -2.97 12.00
C ALA A 289 -14.41 -2.34 12.56
N SER A 290 -13.24 -2.71 12.02
CA SER A 290 -11.92 -2.42 12.63
C SER A 290 -10.76 -2.38 11.61
N GLY A 291 -10.93 -1.68 10.48
CA GLY A 291 -9.91 -1.43 9.45
C GLY A 291 -9.51 -2.61 8.56
N PHE A 292 -9.41 -3.82 9.11
CA PHE A 292 -8.83 -4.98 8.41
C PHE A 292 -9.54 -5.38 7.11
N ARG A 293 -10.88 -5.46 7.08
CA ARG A 293 -11.62 -5.74 5.83
C ARG A 293 -11.60 -4.57 4.86
N ALA A 294 -11.53 -3.33 5.36
CA ALA A 294 -11.34 -2.16 4.52
C ALA A 294 -10.01 -2.22 3.77
N ALA A 295 -8.92 -2.68 4.42
CA ALA A 295 -7.64 -2.90 3.75
C ALA A 295 -7.72 -3.91 2.59
N LEU A 296 -8.41 -5.04 2.81
CA LEU A 296 -8.63 -6.06 1.79
C LEU A 296 -9.44 -5.49 0.60
N ALA A 297 -10.52 -4.76 0.89
CA ALA A 297 -11.39 -4.15 -0.10
C ALA A 297 -10.71 -3.01 -0.88
N THR A 298 -9.96 -2.14 -0.22
CA THR A 298 -9.17 -1.07 -0.88
C THR A 298 -8.12 -1.66 -1.81
N GLY A 299 -7.35 -2.67 -1.38
CA GLY A 299 -6.38 -3.33 -2.26
C GLY A 299 -7.04 -4.00 -3.47
N ALA A 300 -8.20 -4.62 -3.27
CA ALA A 300 -8.99 -5.22 -4.36
C ALA A 300 -9.55 -4.18 -5.34
N LEU A 301 -10.07 -3.05 -4.85
CA LEU A 301 -10.59 -1.96 -5.68
C LEU A 301 -9.48 -1.27 -6.47
N HIS A 302 -8.31 -1.03 -5.87
CA HIS A 302 -7.13 -0.54 -6.60
C HIS A 302 -6.69 -1.53 -7.69
N ALA A 303 -6.70 -2.84 -7.43
CA ALA A 303 -6.45 -3.85 -8.46
C ALA A 303 -7.54 -3.89 -9.56
N MET A 304 -8.74 -3.37 -9.31
CA MET A 304 -9.80 -3.13 -10.30
C MET A 304 -9.71 -1.75 -10.98
N GLY A 305 -8.69 -0.94 -10.68
CA GLY A 305 -8.47 0.38 -11.29
C GLY A 305 -9.15 1.56 -10.57
N TYR A 306 -9.63 1.38 -9.33
CA TYR A 306 -10.22 2.47 -8.54
C TYR A 306 -9.15 3.26 -7.77
N GLU A 307 -8.45 4.17 -8.44
CA GLU A 307 -7.41 5.00 -7.81
C GLU A 307 -7.97 6.03 -6.81
N ASN A 308 -9.26 6.35 -6.89
CA ASN A 308 -10.02 7.26 -6.03
C ASN A 308 -10.39 6.68 -4.65
N VAL A 309 -10.10 5.39 -4.38
CA VAL A 309 -10.48 4.69 -3.14
C VAL A 309 -9.45 4.88 -2.03
N ARG A 310 -9.90 5.17 -0.81
CA ARG A 310 -9.10 5.15 0.43
C ARG A 310 -9.80 4.30 1.50
N ALA A 311 -9.04 3.74 2.44
CA ALA A 311 -9.58 3.06 3.61
C ALA A 311 -9.73 4.02 4.80
N PHE A 312 -10.63 3.73 5.72
CA PHE A 312 -10.72 4.37 7.04
C PHE A 312 -10.38 3.34 8.14
N PRO A 313 -9.10 3.25 8.59
CA PRO A 313 -8.65 2.24 9.54
C PRO A 313 -9.28 2.29 10.95
N PRO A 314 -9.59 3.47 11.55
CA PRO A 314 -10.36 3.52 12.80
C PRO A 314 -11.71 2.83 12.65
N SER A 315 -12.32 2.93 11.46
CA SER A 315 -13.50 2.16 11.07
C SER A 315 -14.68 2.38 12.02
N TYR A 316 -15.70 1.51 12.02
CA TYR A 316 -16.91 1.71 12.83
C TYR A 316 -16.59 1.85 14.33
N ALA A 317 -15.65 1.07 14.87
CA ALA A 317 -15.26 1.16 16.28
C ALA A 317 -14.65 2.52 16.66
N GLY A 318 -13.79 3.09 15.80
CA GLY A 318 -13.21 4.42 16.01
C GLY A 318 -14.23 5.55 15.81
N TRP A 319 -15.15 5.39 14.84
CA TRP A 319 -16.28 6.30 14.64
C TRP A 319 -17.21 6.33 15.85
N GLU A 320 -17.67 5.17 16.33
CA GLU A 320 -18.57 5.03 17.47
C GLU A 320 -17.97 5.60 18.75
N SER A 321 -16.66 5.40 18.95
CA SER A 321 -15.93 5.96 20.10
C SER A 321 -15.87 7.49 20.09
N ALA A 322 -15.67 8.12 18.92
CA ALA A 322 -15.61 9.58 18.80
C ALA A 322 -16.98 10.28 18.91
N GLN A 323 -18.08 9.55 18.69
CA GLN A 323 -19.45 10.05 18.91
C GLN A 323 -19.90 9.90 20.39
N GLY A 324 -19.06 9.34 21.26
CA GLY A 324 -19.31 9.15 22.68
C GLY A 324 -18.53 10.13 23.58
N GLU A 325 -19.24 11.12 24.12
CA GLU A 325 -18.74 12.19 25.01
C GLU A 325 -17.92 13.30 24.31
N ASP A 326 -18.56 14.48 24.18
CA ASP A 326 -18.05 15.80 23.72
C ASP A 326 -17.27 15.91 22.38
N GLY A 327 -16.94 14.82 21.70
CA GLY A 327 -16.34 14.81 20.36
C GLY A 327 -14.82 14.93 20.32
N ASP A 328 -14.16 15.07 21.47
CA ASP A 328 -12.70 15.01 21.58
C ASP A 328 -12.22 13.56 21.35
N VAL A 329 -11.55 13.33 20.22
CA VAL A 329 -10.82 12.08 19.97
C VAL A 329 -9.77 11.90 21.08
N PRO A 330 -9.79 10.79 21.86
CA PRO A 330 -8.86 10.61 22.97
C PRO A 330 -7.39 10.76 22.53
N GLU A 331 -6.56 11.38 23.38
CA GLU A 331 -5.18 11.74 23.04
C GLU A 331 -4.34 10.53 22.57
N GLU A 332 -4.62 9.33 23.10
CA GLU A 332 -4.00 8.06 22.70
C GLU A 332 -4.42 7.56 21.30
N VAL A 333 -5.59 7.99 20.81
CA VAL A 333 -6.06 7.73 19.44
C VAL A 333 -5.47 8.76 18.48
N ALA A 334 -5.47 10.04 18.87
CA ALA A 334 -4.93 11.14 18.07
C ALA A 334 -3.40 11.03 17.86
N ALA A 335 -2.63 10.81 18.92
CA ALA A 335 -1.17 10.67 18.87
C ALA A 335 -0.70 9.45 18.05
N ALA A 336 -1.61 8.53 17.69
CA ALA A 336 -1.32 7.34 16.94
C ALA A 336 -1.66 7.46 15.44
N ILE A 337 -1.74 8.70 14.94
CA ILE A 337 -2.08 9.10 13.56
C ILE A 337 -1.01 10.05 12.94
N GLU A 338 0.10 10.36 13.65
CA GLU A 338 1.23 11.15 13.11
C GLU A 338 2.01 10.44 11.99
N ALA A 339 1.43 10.41 10.79
CA ALA A 339 2.18 10.73 9.58
C ALA A 339 2.39 12.26 9.54
N PRO A 340 3.48 12.78 8.93
CA PRO A 340 3.75 14.21 8.90
C PRO A 340 2.61 14.98 8.22
N ALA A 341 2.23 16.13 8.78
CA ALA A 341 1.00 16.87 8.47
C ALA A 341 0.96 17.58 7.08
N ASP A 342 1.76 17.14 6.11
CA ASP A 342 1.83 17.69 4.74
C ASP A 342 0.91 16.94 3.74
N VAL A 343 0.28 15.84 4.17
CA VAL A 343 -0.69 15.10 3.34
C VAL A 343 -1.91 15.98 2.98
N VAL A 344 -2.29 16.91 3.85
CA VAL A 344 -3.41 17.86 3.61
C VAL A 344 -3.13 18.75 2.38
N GLY A 345 -1.87 19.18 2.19
CA GLY A 345 -1.47 19.94 1.01
C GLY A 345 -1.59 19.16 -0.31
N MET A 346 -1.45 17.83 -0.25
CA MET A 346 -1.72 16.96 -1.40
C MET A 346 -3.22 16.69 -1.63
N VAL A 347 -4.05 16.71 -0.57
CA VAL A 347 -5.52 16.60 -0.73
C VAL A 347 -6.07 17.83 -1.44
N ASP A 348 -5.74 19.04 -0.98
CA ASP A 348 -6.09 20.28 -1.67
C ASP A 348 -5.50 20.32 -3.09
N GLY A 349 -4.23 19.94 -3.24
CA GLY A 349 -3.52 19.95 -4.52
C GLY A 349 -4.08 18.98 -5.57
N PHE A 350 -4.55 17.80 -5.16
CA PHE A 350 -5.12 16.80 -6.07
C PHE A 350 -6.59 17.10 -6.39
N LEU A 351 -7.41 17.42 -5.38
CA LEU A 351 -8.83 17.76 -5.60
C LEU A 351 -9.02 19.05 -6.40
N SER A 352 -8.07 19.98 -6.36
CA SER A 352 -8.12 21.25 -7.13
C SER A 352 -7.64 21.14 -8.59
N ASN A 353 -7.14 19.98 -9.05
CA ASN A 353 -6.57 19.80 -10.39
C ASN A 353 -7.23 18.69 -11.22
N ILE A 354 -8.43 18.24 -10.83
CA ILE A 354 -9.31 17.44 -11.71
C ILE A 354 -9.95 18.39 -12.75
N PRO A 355 -9.85 18.12 -14.07
CA PRO A 355 -10.32 19.02 -15.14
C PRO A 355 -11.83 18.97 -15.43
#